data_AF-A0A7J9L9S6-F1
#
_entry.id   AF-A0A7J9L9S6-F1
#
_cell.length_a   1.000
_cell.length_b   1.000
_cell.length_c   1.000
_cell.angle_alpha   90.00
_cell.angle_beta   90.00
_cell.angle_gamma   90.00
#
_symmetry.space_group_name_H-M   'P 1'
#
loop_
_entity.id
_entity.type
_entity.pdbx_description
1 polymer ?
#
loop_
_entity_poly.entity_id
_entity_poly.type
_entity_poly.pdbx_seq_one_letter_code
_entity_poly.pdbx_strand_id
1 'polypeptide(L)'
;MCNYEVSTDYGSYYCSECGVIFHVKCAMKNRNSYEIVENEDEESADVSSITKVLEWNDAGEATVIEHIKHIHHLTLSDRVGEYDNKCCDGCLLPISDSFYYCTQCDFFLHKVCVELPKVKQVWHHPCQASLVLTSNELFRCVACGYWSKAFAYKCEECKIRTCLRCIIALTPGAHTCVGHKHPVFLYIERRGRCVACGRNDIKELLCCKDCDFSLCHKCFSLPITFQHKSDEHLLSLTYHDDNSYSESHFCDVCEERRDPNLWFYHCATCDTSAHVNCVLGKSLFLKPGNIIKLRKHIHEHPVTVVKKIYYHLNCGKCGKPCLDLALECSGCNFIVHAECLQ
;
A
#
# COMPACT_ATOMS: atom_id res chain seq x y z
N MET A 1 -4.61 0.13 -22.49
CA MET A 1 -5.69 0.63 -21.62
C MET A 1 -6.39 1.82 -22.25
N CYS A 2 -7.72 1.78 -22.32
CA CYS A 2 -8.53 2.95 -22.64
C CYS A 2 -9.01 3.56 -21.33
N ASN A 3 -8.57 4.77 -21.02
CA ASN A 3 -9.05 5.49 -19.84
C ASN A 3 -10.24 6.39 -20.19
N TYR A 4 -10.71 6.41 -21.45
CA TYR A 4 -11.83 7.20 -21.96
C TYR A 4 -13.10 6.37 -22.08
N GLU A 5 -14.25 7.05 -22.10
CA GLU A 5 -15.51 6.41 -22.46
C GLU A 5 -15.35 5.72 -23.81
N VAL A 6 -15.69 4.44 -23.85
CA VAL A 6 -15.50 3.62 -25.03
C VAL A 6 -16.70 3.80 -25.96
N SER A 7 -16.57 4.69 -26.94
CA SER A 7 -17.46 4.67 -28.12
C SER A 7 -17.24 3.37 -28.90
N THR A 8 -18.33 2.63 -29.12
CA THR A 8 -18.37 1.40 -29.92
C THR A 8 -18.29 1.66 -31.43
N ASP A 9 -18.35 2.92 -31.85
CA ASP A 9 -18.40 3.33 -33.27
C ASP A 9 -17.07 3.06 -34.01
N TYR A 10 -15.97 2.85 -33.26
CA TYR A 10 -14.62 2.72 -33.81
C TYR A 10 -13.98 1.34 -33.57
N GLY A 11 -14.80 0.32 -33.30
CA GLY A 11 -14.36 -1.04 -32.98
C GLY A 11 -13.88 -1.17 -31.53
N SER A 12 -14.44 -2.15 -30.82
CA SER A 12 -14.17 -2.40 -29.41
C SER A 12 -13.98 -3.88 -29.10
N TYR A 13 -13.11 -4.18 -28.14
CA TYR A 13 -13.06 -5.47 -27.48
C TYR A 13 -13.94 -5.44 -26.24
N TYR A 14 -14.66 -6.53 -25.97
CA TYR A 14 -15.50 -6.71 -24.80
C TYR A 14 -15.09 -8.00 -24.08
N CYS A 15 -14.90 -7.93 -22.77
CA CYS A 15 -14.70 -9.11 -21.93
C CYS A 15 -16.05 -9.48 -21.29
N SER A 16 -16.54 -10.68 -21.60
CA SER A 16 -17.81 -11.21 -21.08
C SER A 16 -17.78 -11.49 -19.58
N GLU A 17 -16.62 -11.88 -19.02
CA GLU A 17 -16.47 -12.18 -17.60
C GLU A 17 -16.40 -10.92 -16.74
N CYS A 18 -15.57 -9.96 -17.14
CA CYS A 18 -15.33 -8.74 -16.37
C CYS A 18 -16.29 -7.60 -16.74
N GLY A 19 -17.05 -7.73 -17.84
CA GLY A 19 -17.96 -6.69 -18.35
C GLY A 19 -17.25 -5.44 -18.89
N VAL A 20 -15.93 -5.47 -19.08
CA VAL A 20 -15.12 -4.30 -19.48
C VAL A 20 -15.04 -4.21 -21.00
N ILE A 21 -15.23 -2.99 -21.54
CA ILE A 21 -15.08 -2.68 -22.96
C ILE A 21 -13.81 -1.84 -23.17
N PHE A 22 -13.07 -2.10 -24.24
CA PHE A 22 -11.87 -1.34 -24.64
C PHE A 22 -11.94 -0.93 -26.11
N HIS A 23 -11.48 0.27 -26.47
CA HIS A 23 -11.19 0.57 -27.88
C HIS A 23 -10.10 -0.37 -28.39
N VAL A 24 -10.25 -0.89 -29.61
CA VAL A 24 -9.26 -1.77 -30.26
C VAL A 24 -7.87 -1.14 -30.26
N LYS A 25 -7.77 0.15 -30.62
CA LYS A 25 -6.49 0.90 -30.62
C LYS A 25 -5.86 1.01 -29.23
N CYS A 26 -6.66 1.07 -28.17
CA CYS A 26 -6.17 1.17 -26.81
C CYS A 26 -5.76 -0.17 -26.22
N ALA A 27 -6.38 -1.27 -26.66
CA ALA A 27 -5.98 -2.63 -26.32
C ALA A 27 -4.68 -3.02 -27.05
N MET A 28 -4.56 -2.64 -28.32
CA MET A 28 -3.41 -2.97 -29.17
C MET A 28 -2.22 -2.00 -29.05
N LYS A 29 -2.31 -0.99 -28.18
CA LYS A 29 -1.29 0.08 -28.11
C LYS A 29 0.10 -0.44 -27.72
N ASN A 30 0.16 -1.41 -26.82
CA ASN A 30 1.40 -2.04 -26.41
C ASN A 30 1.38 -3.51 -26.84
N ARG A 31 2.33 -3.91 -27.69
CA ARG A 31 2.40 -5.27 -28.23
C ARG A 31 2.64 -6.33 -27.14
N ASN A 32 3.16 -5.91 -25.99
CA ASN A 32 3.38 -6.77 -24.82
C ASN A 32 2.21 -6.72 -23.82
N SER A 33 1.06 -6.14 -24.16
CA SER A 33 -0.11 -6.08 -23.26
C SER A 33 -1.30 -6.92 -23.74
N TYR A 34 -1.14 -7.67 -24.81
CA TYR A 34 -2.17 -8.58 -25.32
C TYR A 34 -1.52 -9.79 -25.98
N GLU A 35 -2.19 -10.93 -25.88
CA GLU A 35 -1.91 -12.13 -26.64
C GLU A 35 -3.19 -12.54 -27.35
N ILE A 36 -3.07 -13.05 -28.57
CA ILE A 36 -4.23 -13.55 -29.32
C ILE A 36 -4.37 -15.02 -28.90
N VAL A 37 -5.36 -15.29 -28.06
CA VAL A 37 -5.67 -16.65 -27.60
C VAL A 37 -6.72 -17.24 -28.54
N GLU A 38 -6.43 -18.40 -29.13
CA GLU A 38 -7.33 -19.07 -30.09
C GLU A 38 -8.38 -19.98 -29.41
N ASN A 39 -8.32 -20.17 -28.09
CA ASN A 39 -9.23 -21.02 -27.31
C ASN A 39 -9.72 -20.30 -26.04
N GLU A 40 -11.03 -20.33 -25.76
CA GLU A 40 -11.69 -19.61 -24.65
C GLU A 40 -11.72 -20.38 -23.31
N ASP A 41 -11.02 -21.51 -23.20
CA ASP A 41 -11.11 -22.41 -22.03
C ASP A 41 -10.01 -22.20 -20.96
N GLU A 42 -9.67 -20.95 -20.61
CA GLU A 42 -8.88 -20.67 -19.41
C GLU A 42 -9.77 -20.07 -18.32
N GLU A 43 -10.18 -20.92 -17.37
CA GLU A 43 -10.86 -20.51 -16.13
C GLU A 43 -10.12 -19.36 -15.45
N SER A 44 -10.83 -18.28 -15.14
CA SER A 44 -10.28 -17.13 -14.41
C SER A 44 -9.67 -17.57 -13.07
N ALA A 45 -8.35 -17.43 -12.95
CA ALA A 45 -7.57 -17.88 -11.80
C ALA A 45 -7.69 -16.97 -10.54
N ASP A 46 -8.82 -16.28 -10.32
CA ASP A 46 -9.07 -15.46 -9.14
C ASP A 46 -9.68 -16.31 -8.00
N VAL A 47 -8.88 -17.26 -7.50
CA VAL A 47 -9.26 -18.09 -6.35
C VAL A 47 -9.11 -17.27 -5.07
N SER A 48 -10.21 -17.08 -4.33
CA SER A 48 -10.24 -16.34 -3.05
C SER A 48 -9.20 -16.84 -2.03
N SER A 49 -8.76 -15.95 -1.12
CA SER A 49 -7.89 -16.30 0.01
C SER A 49 -8.64 -16.97 1.17
N ILE A 50 -9.98 -17.00 1.14
CA ILE A 50 -10.80 -17.77 2.07
C ILE A 50 -10.75 -19.24 1.64
N THR A 51 -10.19 -20.12 2.48
CA THR A 51 -10.12 -21.55 2.17
C THR A 51 -11.40 -22.29 2.51
N LYS A 52 -12.12 -21.80 3.54
CA LYS A 52 -13.34 -22.42 4.04
C LYS A 52 -14.16 -21.43 4.84
N VAL A 53 -15.48 -21.49 4.68
CA VAL A 53 -16.44 -20.80 5.57
C VAL A 53 -16.99 -21.81 6.56
N LEU A 54 -16.97 -21.48 7.84
CA LEU A 54 -17.41 -22.34 8.94
C LEU A 54 -18.79 -21.95 9.46
N GLU A 55 -19.09 -20.65 9.47
CA GLU A 55 -20.35 -20.11 9.98
C GLU A 55 -20.84 -18.95 9.11
N TRP A 56 -22.16 -18.78 9.07
CA TRP A 56 -22.87 -17.71 8.37
C TRP A 56 -23.87 -17.04 9.31
N ASN A 57 -24.13 -15.75 9.13
CA ASN A 57 -25.24 -15.05 9.80
C ASN A 57 -26.53 -15.12 8.98
N ASP A 58 -27.63 -14.64 9.57
CA ASP A 58 -28.96 -14.58 8.93
C ASP A 58 -29.00 -13.68 7.67
N ALA A 59 -28.03 -12.76 7.54
CA ALA A 59 -27.88 -11.92 6.37
C ALA A 59 -27.09 -12.60 5.23
N GLY A 60 -26.64 -13.84 5.43
CA GLY A 60 -25.86 -14.58 4.44
C GLY A 60 -24.42 -14.10 4.33
N GLU A 61 -23.87 -13.49 5.37
CA GLU A 61 -22.43 -13.18 5.44
C GLU A 61 -21.68 -14.25 6.22
N ALA A 62 -20.48 -14.60 5.74
CA ALA A 62 -19.57 -15.48 6.46
C ALA A 62 -19.12 -14.82 7.78
N THR A 63 -19.36 -15.48 8.92
CA THR A 63 -18.99 -14.95 10.24
C THR A 63 -17.74 -15.59 10.79
N VAL A 64 -17.43 -16.83 10.42
CA VAL A 64 -16.22 -17.54 10.83
C VAL A 64 -15.61 -18.24 9.63
N ILE A 65 -14.31 -18.02 9.40
CA ILE A 65 -13.60 -18.50 8.22
C ILE A 65 -12.20 -19.06 8.53
N GLU A 66 -11.71 -19.90 7.63
CA GLU A 66 -10.30 -20.25 7.49
C GLU A 66 -9.67 -19.41 6.36
N HIS A 67 -8.46 -18.90 6.57
CA HIS A 67 -7.80 -17.98 5.63
C HIS A 67 -6.36 -18.42 5.32
N ILE A 68 -5.94 -18.40 4.06
CA ILE A 68 -4.62 -18.95 3.64
C ILE A 68 -3.41 -18.30 4.32
N LYS A 69 -3.54 -17.07 4.84
CA LYS A 69 -2.44 -16.33 5.49
C LYS A 69 -2.47 -16.37 7.01
N HIS A 70 -3.43 -17.06 7.61
CA HIS A 70 -3.53 -17.16 9.06
C HIS A 70 -3.97 -18.55 9.51
N ILE A 71 -3.34 -19.07 10.57
CA ILE A 71 -3.54 -20.47 10.98
C ILE A 71 -4.80 -20.69 11.82
N HIS A 72 -5.26 -19.68 12.55
CA HIS A 72 -6.47 -19.76 13.35
C HIS A 72 -7.67 -19.31 12.53
N HIS A 73 -8.86 -19.60 13.04
CA HIS A 73 -10.09 -19.07 12.45
C HIS A 73 -10.18 -17.57 12.66
N LEU A 74 -10.74 -16.88 11.68
CA LEU A 74 -11.05 -15.47 11.76
C LEU A 74 -12.55 -15.29 11.93
N THR A 75 -12.93 -14.40 12.84
CA THR A 75 -14.32 -14.07 13.15
C THR A 75 -14.64 -12.66 12.67
N LEU A 76 -15.80 -12.48 12.05
CA LEU A 76 -16.31 -11.18 11.63
C LEU A 76 -16.74 -10.35 12.84
N SER A 77 -16.41 -9.06 12.83
CA SER A 77 -16.83 -8.08 13.83
C SER A 77 -17.16 -6.75 13.16
N ASP A 78 -18.22 -6.12 13.64
CA ASP A 78 -18.62 -4.76 13.27
C ASP A 78 -18.31 -3.74 14.39
N ARG A 79 -17.71 -4.22 15.49
CA ARG A 79 -17.44 -3.39 16.68
C ARG A 79 -16.13 -2.63 16.56
N VAL A 80 -16.07 -1.67 15.64
CA VAL A 80 -14.87 -0.88 15.35
C VAL A 80 -14.33 -0.17 16.61
N GLY A 81 -15.22 0.42 17.42
CA GLY A 81 -14.85 1.20 18.61
C GLY A 81 -14.25 0.43 19.78
N GLU A 82 -14.31 -0.92 19.79
CA GLU A 82 -13.62 -1.73 20.81
C GLU A 82 -12.14 -1.96 20.46
N TYR A 83 -11.73 -1.65 19.22
CA TYR A 83 -10.41 -1.93 18.67
C TYR A 83 -9.73 -0.67 18.13
N ASP A 84 -10.05 0.49 18.72
CA ASP A 84 -9.40 1.76 18.42
C ASP A 84 -7.88 1.60 18.47
N ASN A 85 -7.20 2.04 17.40
CA ASN A 85 -5.76 1.88 17.15
C ASN A 85 -5.27 0.54 16.59
N LYS A 86 -6.16 -0.43 16.31
CA LYS A 86 -5.77 -1.64 15.57
C LYS A 86 -5.69 -1.36 14.07
N CYS A 87 -4.71 -1.99 13.42
CA CYS A 87 -4.50 -1.90 11.97
C CYS A 87 -4.59 -3.28 11.35
N CYS A 88 -5.18 -3.33 10.15
CA CYS A 88 -5.20 -4.52 9.31
C CYS A 88 -3.79 -5.03 9.01
N ASP A 89 -3.50 -6.29 9.29
CA ASP A 89 -2.20 -6.92 9.03
C ASP A 89 -1.92 -7.15 7.55
N GLY A 90 -2.97 -7.10 6.72
CA GLY A 90 -2.89 -7.19 5.27
C GLY A 90 -2.37 -5.89 4.64
N CYS A 91 -2.99 -4.75 4.93
CA CYS A 91 -2.68 -3.47 4.28
C CYS A 91 -1.94 -2.46 5.17
N LEU A 92 -1.89 -2.70 6.49
CA LEU A 92 -1.35 -1.83 7.55
C LEU A 92 -2.05 -0.48 7.71
N LEU A 93 -3.31 -0.38 7.26
CA LEU A 93 -4.16 0.76 7.55
C LEU A 93 -5.03 0.49 8.78
N PRO A 94 -5.44 1.54 9.52
CA PRO A 94 -6.36 1.41 10.64
C PRO A 94 -7.65 0.68 10.25
N ILE A 95 -8.23 -0.06 11.19
CA ILE A 95 -9.57 -0.62 11.05
C ILE A 95 -10.59 0.50 11.25
N SER A 96 -11.50 0.67 10.29
CA SER A 96 -12.51 1.74 10.28
C SER A 96 -13.95 1.26 10.10
N ASP A 97 -14.12 0.03 9.61
CA ASP A 97 -15.40 -0.60 9.25
C ASP A 97 -15.36 -2.07 9.67
N SER A 98 -16.39 -2.85 9.33
CA SER A 98 -16.43 -4.30 9.57
C SER A 98 -15.14 -5.02 9.15
N PHE A 99 -14.68 -5.94 9.99
CA PHE A 99 -13.38 -6.57 9.87
C PHE A 99 -13.39 -7.99 10.42
N TYR A 100 -12.42 -8.79 10.00
CA TYR A 100 -12.17 -10.11 10.55
C TYR A 100 -11.01 -10.04 11.55
N TYR A 101 -11.14 -10.74 12.68
CA TYR A 101 -10.10 -10.81 13.69
C TYR A 101 -9.91 -12.23 14.21
N CYS A 102 -8.73 -12.50 14.75
CA CYS A 102 -8.46 -13.76 15.45
C CYS A 102 -8.72 -13.60 16.95
N THR A 103 -9.46 -14.53 17.55
CA THR A 103 -9.68 -14.56 19.00
C THR A 103 -8.48 -15.07 19.80
N GLN A 104 -7.51 -15.72 19.13
CA GLN A 104 -6.36 -16.37 19.75
C GLN A 104 -5.07 -15.54 19.68
N CYS A 105 -5.00 -14.54 18.81
CA CYS A 105 -3.83 -13.67 18.68
C CYS A 105 -4.18 -12.31 18.08
N ASP A 106 -3.26 -11.35 18.18
CA ASP A 106 -3.42 -9.98 17.69
C ASP A 106 -3.31 -9.90 16.15
N PHE A 107 -4.33 -10.40 15.43
CA PHE A 107 -4.38 -10.44 13.97
C PHE A 107 -5.74 -9.95 13.44
N PHE A 108 -5.70 -8.98 12.51
CA PHE A 108 -6.88 -8.28 11.99
C PHE A 108 -6.79 -8.12 10.48
N LEU A 109 -7.91 -8.23 9.77
CA LEU A 109 -8.01 -7.95 8.33
C LEU A 109 -9.31 -7.21 8.03
N HIS A 110 -9.26 -6.18 7.18
CA HIS A 110 -10.48 -5.63 6.57
C HIS A 110 -11.21 -6.71 5.76
N LYS A 111 -12.55 -6.65 5.62
CA LYS A 111 -13.33 -7.56 4.75
C LYS A 111 -12.68 -7.69 3.35
N VAL A 112 -12.39 -6.55 2.71
CA VAL A 112 -11.73 -6.51 1.40
C VAL A 112 -10.32 -7.12 1.38
N CYS A 113 -9.60 -7.14 2.51
CA CYS A 113 -8.27 -7.74 2.60
C CYS A 113 -8.32 -9.26 2.80
N VAL A 114 -9.42 -9.78 3.36
CA VAL A 114 -9.66 -11.22 3.51
C VAL A 114 -10.01 -11.86 2.16
N GLU A 115 -10.74 -11.14 1.33
CA GLU A 115 -11.25 -11.64 0.04
C GLU A 115 -10.24 -11.51 -1.11
N LEU A 116 -9.04 -10.98 -0.84
CA LEU A 116 -8.01 -10.82 -1.87
C LEU A 116 -7.73 -12.15 -2.58
N PRO A 117 -7.60 -12.17 -3.91
CA PRO A 117 -7.35 -13.41 -4.61
C PRO A 117 -5.94 -13.93 -4.30
N LYS A 118 -5.80 -15.25 -4.17
CA LYS A 118 -4.52 -15.91 -3.91
C LYS A 118 -3.52 -15.67 -5.04
N VAL A 119 -4.00 -15.62 -6.26
CA VAL A 119 -3.24 -15.39 -7.49
C VAL A 119 -3.89 -14.22 -8.20
N LYS A 120 -3.09 -13.28 -8.71
CA LYS A 120 -3.59 -12.11 -9.41
C LYS A 120 -2.81 -11.90 -10.70
N GLN A 121 -3.53 -11.84 -11.81
CA GLN A 121 -3.02 -11.40 -13.10
C GLN A 121 -2.87 -9.87 -13.08
N VAL A 122 -1.68 -9.39 -13.43
CA VAL A 122 -1.36 -7.98 -13.41
C VAL A 122 -0.83 -7.58 -14.78
N TRP A 123 -1.71 -7.00 -15.58
CA TRP A 123 -1.52 -6.74 -17.02
C TRP A 123 -0.25 -5.95 -17.41
N HIS A 124 0.27 -5.10 -16.52
CA HIS A 124 1.48 -4.28 -16.79
C HIS A 124 2.74 -4.89 -16.15
N HIS A 125 2.64 -6.10 -15.58
CA HIS A 125 3.81 -6.78 -15.05
C HIS A 125 4.72 -7.23 -16.22
N PRO A 126 6.02 -6.89 -16.22
CA PRO A 126 6.89 -7.08 -17.39
C PRO A 126 6.98 -8.51 -17.94
N CYS A 127 6.85 -9.53 -17.11
CA CYS A 127 6.92 -10.94 -17.54
C CYS A 127 5.55 -11.59 -17.76
N GLN A 128 4.43 -10.86 -17.60
CA GLN A 128 3.06 -11.34 -17.76
C GLN A 128 2.64 -12.54 -16.87
N ALA A 129 3.56 -13.09 -16.07
CA ALA A 129 3.25 -14.14 -15.13
C ALA A 129 2.29 -13.66 -14.04
N SER A 130 1.47 -14.59 -13.54
CA SER A 130 0.60 -14.37 -12.39
C SER A 130 1.40 -14.08 -11.12
N LEU A 131 0.90 -13.15 -10.30
CA LEU A 131 1.50 -12.83 -9.01
C LEU A 131 0.77 -13.60 -7.90
N VAL A 132 1.51 -14.12 -6.94
CA VAL A 132 0.98 -14.88 -5.80
C VAL A 132 0.96 -14.00 -4.55
N LEU A 133 -0.15 -14.02 -3.82
CA LEU A 133 -0.27 -13.36 -2.52
C LEU A 133 0.76 -13.95 -1.55
N THR A 134 1.54 -13.09 -0.90
CA THR A 134 2.56 -13.42 0.09
C THR A 134 2.41 -12.52 1.31
N SER A 135 2.95 -12.94 2.45
CA SER A 135 2.89 -12.21 3.73
C SER A 135 4.10 -12.56 4.59
N ASN A 136 4.29 -11.84 5.69
CA ASN A 136 5.25 -12.16 6.76
C ASN A 136 6.74 -12.12 6.38
N GLU A 137 7.08 -11.74 5.16
CA GLU A 137 8.45 -11.50 4.72
C GLU A 137 8.70 -10.02 4.48
N LEU A 138 9.85 -9.53 4.94
CA LEU A 138 10.27 -8.16 4.64
C LEU A 138 10.52 -8.02 3.13
N PHE A 139 9.93 -6.99 2.52
CA PHE A 139 10.16 -6.67 1.12
C PHE A 139 10.15 -5.16 0.89
N ARG A 140 10.80 -4.74 -0.20
CA ARG A 140 10.65 -3.41 -0.77
C ARG A 140 9.70 -3.49 -1.95
N CYS A 141 8.64 -2.69 -1.93
CA CYS A 141 7.72 -2.61 -3.05
C CYS A 141 8.39 -1.92 -4.25
N VAL A 142 8.31 -2.53 -5.44
CA VAL A 142 8.93 -1.96 -6.65
C VAL A 142 8.29 -0.63 -7.08
N ALA A 143 6.99 -0.45 -6.87
CA ALA A 143 6.24 0.71 -7.35
C ALA A 143 6.37 1.93 -6.41
N CYS A 144 6.08 1.79 -5.11
CA CYS A 144 6.18 2.91 -4.16
C CYS A 144 7.55 3.04 -3.50
N GLY A 145 8.39 2.00 -3.55
CA GLY A 145 9.71 1.97 -2.93
C GLY A 145 9.72 1.75 -1.42
N TYR A 146 8.55 1.65 -0.77
CA TYR A 146 8.45 1.44 0.68
C TYR A 146 8.78 0.00 1.09
N TRP A 147 9.39 -0.14 2.27
CA TRP A 147 9.60 -1.42 2.93
C TRP A 147 8.37 -1.81 3.74
N SER A 148 7.95 -3.08 3.65
CA SER A 148 6.77 -3.61 4.32
C SER A 148 6.94 -5.09 4.69
N LYS A 149 6.19 -5.54 5.71
CA LYS A 149 5.96 -6.96 6.04
C LYS A 149 4.50 -7.37 5.85
N ALA A 150 3.65 -6.43 5.42
CA ALA A 150 2.23 -6.65 5.13
C ALA A 150 2.05 -7.61 3.95
N PHE A 151 0.80 -7.82 3.56
CA PHE A 151 0.53 -8.59 2.35
C PHE A 151 1.10 -7.90 1.11
N ALA A 152 1.53 -8.74 0.18
CA ALA A 152 2.08 -8.32 -1.10
C ALA A 152 1.75 -9.36 -2.17
N TYR A 153 1.84 -8.95 -3.42
CA TYR A 153 1.84 -9.86 -4.54
C TYR A 153 3.26 -10.01 -5.06
N LYS A 154 3.68 -11.26 -5.24
CA LYS A 154 5.02 -11.64 -5.69
C LYS A 154 4.92 -12.40 -7.01
N CYS A 155 5.66 -11.95 -8.01
CA CYS A 155 5.89 -12.76 -9.21
C CYS A 155 6.95 -13.82 -8.90
N GLU A 156 6.65 -15.09 -9.15
CA GLU A 156 7.62 -16.17 -8.91
C GLU A 156 8.73 -16.25 -9.97
N GLU A 157 8.55 -15.68 -11.15
CA GLU A 157 9.59 -15.66 -12.18
C GLU A 157 10.62 -14.55 -11.90
N CYS A 158 10.17 -13.29 -11.87
CA CYS A 158 11.05 -12.14 -11.67
C CYS A 158 11.37 -11.84 -10.21
N LYS A 159 10.71 -12.52 -9.25
CA LYS A 159 10.83 -12.28 -7.79
C LYS A 159 10.45 -10.86 -7.34
N ILE A 160 9.84 -10.06 -8.22
CA ILE A 160 9.34 -8.71 -7.94
C ILE A 160 8.19 -8.80 -6.94
N ARG A 161 8.15 -7.84 -6.00
CA ARG A 161 7.10 -7.72 -4.99
C ARG A 161 6.44 -6.35 -5.04
N THR A 162 5.11 -6.36 -4.98
CA THR A 162 4.28 -5.16 -5.01
C THR A 162 3.31 -5.21 -3.83
N CYS A 163 3.26 -4.15 -3.01
CA CYS A 163 2.33 -4.11 -1.88
C CYS A 163 0.89 -3.98 -2.37
N LEU A 164 -0.08 -4.35 -1.52
CA LEU A 164 -1.51 -4.32 -1.89
C LEU A 164 -1.98 -2.97 -2.43
N ARG A 165 -1.55 -1.86 -1.84
CA ARG A 165 -1.96 -0.51 -2.28
C ARG A 165 -1.45 -0.15 -3.66
N CYS A 166 -0.24 -0.56 -3.98
CA CYS A 166 0.27 -0.41 -5.34
C CYS A 166 -0.46 -1.36 -6.30
N ILE A 167 -0.77 -2.59 -5.89
CA ILE A 167 -1.58 -3.50 -6.73
C ILE A 167 -2.96 -2.91 -7.02
N ILE A 168 -3.62 -2.32 -6.03
CA ILE A 168 -4.89 -1.59 -6.22
C ILE A 168 -4.70 -0.47 -7.24
N ALA A 169 -3.68 0.39 -7.05
CA ALA A 169 -3.36 1.51 -7.95
C ALA A 169 -3.02 1.08 -9.39
N LEU A 170 -2.67 -0.18 -9.57
CA LEU A 170 -2.25 -0.76 -10.83
C LEU A 170 -3.32 -1.63 -11.50
N THR A 171 -4.38 -1.95 -10.75
CA THR A 171 -5.53 -2.68 -11.28
C THR A 171 -6.28 -1.74 -12.23
N PRO A 172 -6.66 -2.18 -13.44
CA PRO A 172 -7.39 -1.32 -14.37
C PRO A 172 -8.67 -0.78 -13.73
N GLY A 173 -8.96 0.49 -13.99
CA GLY A 173 -10.19 1.12 -13.54
C GLY A 173 -9.96 2.49 -12.90
N ALA A 174 -11.07 3.07 -12.49
CA ALA A 174 -11.10 4.34 -11.78
C ALA A 174 -10.85 4.08 -10.30
N HIS A 175 -9.97 4.87 -9.69
CA HIS A 175 -9.71 4.81 -8.27
C HIS A 175 -10.19 6.08 -7.58
N THR A 176 -10.71 5.93 -6.38
CA THR A 176 -10.97 7.06 -5.49
C THR A 176 -9.66 7.47 -4.81
N CYS A 177 -9.51 8.76 -4.57
CA CYS A 177 -8.40 9.30 -3.82
C CYS A 177 -8.96 10.25 -2.77
N VAL A 178 -8.55 10.09 -1.52
CA VAL A 178 -9.02 10.97 -0.45
C VAL A 178 -8.55 12.40 -0.73
N GLY A 179 -9.45 13.36 -0.51
CA GLY A 179 -9.22 14.76 -0.87
C GLY A 179 -9.46 15.10 -2.34
N HIS A 180 -9.80 14.12 -3.19
CA HIS A 180 -10.10 14.34 -4.59
C HIS A 180 -11.41 13.67 -5.03
N LYS A 181 -12.33 14.46 -5.60
CA LYS A 181 -13.69 13.99 -5.92
C LYS A 181 -13.78 13.17 -7.21
N HIS A 182 -12.94 13.46 -8.19
CA HIS A 182 -13.00 12.77 -9.46
C HIS A 182 -12.21 11.46 -9.41
N PRO A 183 -12.62 10.45 -10.20
CA PRO A 183 -11.84 9.23 -10.31
C PRO A 183 -10.48 9.48 -10.96
N VAL A 184 -9.45 8.82 -10.43
CA VAL A 184 -8.09 8.84 -11.00
C VAL A 184 -7.77 7.52 -11.68
N PHE A 185 -7.04 7.59 -12.79
CA PHE A 185 -6.64 6.44 -13.59
C PHE A 185 -5.14 6.38 -13.73
N LEU A 186 -4.57 5.18 -13.82
CA LEU A 186 -3.16 5.02 -14.12
C LEU A 186 -2.84 5.33 -15.58
N TYR A 187 -1.84 6.17 -15.81
CA TYR A 187 -1.27 6.48 -17.12
C TYR A 187 0.21 6.14 -17.16
N ILE A 188 0.55 5.03 -17.82
CA ILE A 188 1.92 4.49 -17.84
C ILE A 188 2.90 5.41 -18.61
N GLU A 189 2.47 5.90 -19.76
CA GLU A 189 3.34 6.69 -20.66
C GLU A 189 3.39 8.17 -20.28
N ARG A 190 2.51 8.63 -19.39
CA ARG A 190 2.47 10.05 -19.00
C ARG A 190 3.63 10.33 -18.06
N ARG A 191 4.31 11.45 -18.32
CA ARG A 191 5.22 12.09 -17.37
C ARG A 191 4.59 13.36 -16.84
N GLY A 192 4.87 13.67 -15.59
CA GLY A 192 4.35 14.88 -14.98
C GLY A 192 4.85 15.11 -13.57
N ARG A 193 4.28 16.16 -12.96
CA ARG A 193 4.50 16.49 -11.55
C ARG A 193 3.49 15.73 -10.68
N CYS A 194 3.93 15.27 -9.52
CA CYS A 194 3.03 14.80 -8.48
C CYS A 194 2.61 15.98 -7.59
N VAL A 195 1.30 16.23 -7.48
CA VAL A 195 0.76 17.34 -6.66
C VAL A 195 1.06 17.16 -5.17
N ALA A 196 1.13 15.91 -4.69
CA ALA A 196 1.37 15.61 -3.29
C ALA A 196 2.80 15.88 -2.81
N CYS A 197 3.81 15.59 -3.64
CA CYS A 197 5.22 15.67 -3.23
C CYS A 197 6.06 16.65 -4.06
N GLY A 198 5.47 17.30 -5.06
CA GLY A 198 6.13 18.30 -5.90
C GLY A 198 7.18 17.74 -6.88
N ARG A 199 7.51 16.45 -6.80
CA ARG A 199 8.49 15.81 -7.70
C ARG A 199 7.99 15.86 -9.15
N ASN A 200 8.90 16.22 -10.05
CA ASN A 200 8.66 16.34 -11.50
C ASN A 200 9.17 15.09 -12.25
N ASP A 201 8.84 15.01 -13.54
CA ASP A 201 9.30 13.98 -14.48
C ASP A 201 9.04 12.53 -14.06
N ILE A 202 8.02 12.34 -13.23
CA ILE A 202 7.60 11.02 -12.76
C ILE A 202 6.86 10.31 -13.89
N LYS A 203 7.30 9.09 -14.21
CA LYS A 203 6.57 8.16 -15.08
C LYS A 203 5.47 7.45 -14.29
N GLU A 204 4.46 6.93 -14.97
CA GLU A 204 3.40 6.11 -14.36
C GLU A 204 2.66 6.86 -13.24
N LEU A 205 1.85 7.84 -13.67
CA LEU A 205 1.08 8.70 -12.77
C LEU A 205 -0.39 8.27 -12.72
N LEU A 206 -0.98 8.32 -11.53
CA LEU A 206 -2.43 8.31 -11.37
C LEU A 206 -2.95 9.72 -11.62
N CYS A 207 -3.78 9.89 -12.65
CA CYS A 207 -4.21 11.20 -13.12
C CYS A 207 -5.73 11.30 -13.12
N CYS A 208 -6.24 12.44 -12.69
CA CYS A 208 -7.61 12.85 -12.98
C CYS A 208 -7.69 13.33 -14.44
N LYS A 209 -8.86 13.14 -15.05
CA LYS A 209 -9.14 13.62 -16.41
C LYS A 209 -9.75 15.01 -16.41
N ASP A 210 -10.54 15.30 -15.39
CA ASP A 210 -11.34 16.54 -15.28
C ASP A 210 -10.58 17.72 -14.68
N CYS A 211 -9.38 17.49 -14.12
CA CYS A 211 -8.56 18.55 -13.52
C CYS A 211 -7.08 18.17 -13.52
N ASP A 212 -6.21 19.14 -13.23
CA ASP A 212 -4.76 18.94 -13.15
C ASP A 212 -4.32 18.27 -11.83
N PHE A 213 -4.92 17.12 -11.54
CA PHE A 213 -4.58 16.31 -10.38
C PHE A 213 -3.79 15.07 -10.81
N SER A 214 -2.58 14.91 -10.27
CA SER A 214 -1.67 13.83 -10.64
C SER A 214 -0.86 13.34 -9.45
N LEU A 215 -0.84 12.02 -9.22
CA LEU A 215 -0.16 11.40 -8.09
C LEU A 215 0.81 10.30 -8.54
N CYS A 216 1.98 10.28 -7.91
CA CYS A 216 2.88 9.14 -8.03
C CYS A 216 2.44 7.99 -7.11
N HIS A 217 2.81 6.75 -7.46
CA HIS A 217 2.50 5.56 -6.65
C HIS A 217 2.89 5.70 -5.17
N LYS A 218 4.02 6.36 -4.88
CA LYS A 218 4.47 6.60 -3.51
C LYS A 218 3.48 7.46 -2.71
N CYS A 219 2.90 8.50 -3.32
CA CYS A 219 1.95 9.40 -2.66
C CYS A 219 0.54 8.81 -2.61
N PHE A 220 0.12 8.08 -3.64
CA PHE A 220 -1.15 7.35 -3.62
C PHE A 220 -1.19 6.28 -2.52
N SER A 221 -0.04 5.67 -2.21
CA SER A 221 0.07 4.64 -1.19
C SER A 221 0.17 5.18 0.24
N LEU A 222 0.08 6.50 0.46
CA LEU A 222 0.16 7.09 1.81
C LEU A 222 -1.06 6.71 2.65
N PRO A 223 -0.89 6.42 3.95
CA PRO A 223 -2.02 6.18 4.84
C PRO A 223 -2.78 7.49 5.07
N ILE A 224 -4.11 7.42 5.11
CA ILE A 224 -4.96 8.60 5.32
C ILE A 224 -4.77 9.16 6.73
N THR A 225 -4.65 8.28 7.71
CA THR A 225 -4.35 8.63 9.10
C THR A 225 -3.14 7.87 9.60
N PHE A 226 -2.37 8.49 10.49
CA PHE A 226 -1.18 7.88 11.07
C PHE A 226 -0.92 8.39 12.48
N GLN A 227 -0.57 7.48 13.40
CA GLN A 227 -0.17 7.86 14.75
C GLN A 227 1.31 8.21 14.76
N HIS A 228 1.63 9.48 15.01
CA HIS A 228 3.02 9.89 15.18
C HIS A 228 3.52 9.55 16.60
N LYS A 229 4.84 9.51 16.80
CA LYS A 229 5.44 9.18 18.11
C LYS A 229 5.27 10.25 19.17
N SER A 230 5.10 11.49 18.74
CA SER A 230 4.98 12.66 19.63
C SER A 230 3.53 13.00 19.94
N ASP A 231 2.57 12.31 19.32
CA ASP A 231 1.15 12.59 19.43
C ASP A 231 0.39 11.32 19.80
N GLU A 232 -0.46 11.39 20.83
CA GLU A 232 -1.38 10.30 21.15
C GLU A 232 -2.49 10.19 20.08
N HIS A 233 -2.82 11.30 19.42
CA HIS A 233 -3.84 11.38 18.39
C HIS A 233 -3.32 10.98 17.00
N LEU A 234 -4.22 10.46 16.16
CA LEU A 234 -3.94 10.22 14.75
C LEU A 234 -3.85 11.55 14.00
N LEU A 235 -2.76 11.75 13.25
CA LEU A 235 -2.68 12.84 12.29
C LEU A 235 -3.34 12.40 10.98
N SER A 236 -4.07 13.32 10.37
CA SER A 236 -4.76 13.13 9.09
C SER A 236 -3.96 13.74 7.95
N LEU A 237 -3.83 13.00 6.85
CA LEU A 237 -3.20 13.46 5.63
C LEU A 237 -4.05 14.60 5.04
N THR A 238 -3.40 15.73 4.81
CA THR A 238 -3.98 16.99 4.38
C THR A 238 -3.33 17.45 3.08
N TYR A 239 -4.13 18.10 2.22
CA TYR A 239 -3.82 18.27 0.80
C TYR A 239 -3.38 19.69 0.44
N HIS A 240 -3.96 20.67 1.14
CA HIS A 240 -3.72 22.10 0.97
C HIS A 240 -3.80 22.77 2.34
N ASP A 241 -2.98 23.78 2.53
CA ASP A 241 -3.05 24.67 3.67
C ASP A 241 -3.62 26.01 3.22
N ASP A 242 -4.92 26.21 3.45
CA ASP A 242 -5.63 27.47 3.09
C ASP A 242 -5.29 28.61 4.08
N ASN A 243 -4.48 28.33 5.10
CA ASN A 243 -4.10 29.34 6.07
C ASN A 243 -3.08 30.30 5.46
N SER A 244 -3.42 31.58 5.40
CA SER A 244 -2.59 32.63 4.79
C SER A 244 -1.47 33.13 5.70
N TYR A 245 -1.45 32.72 6.97
CA TYR A 245 -0.40 33.08 7.92
C TYR A 245 0.85 32.21 7.68
N SER A 246 1.96 32.83 7.27
CA SER A 246 3.23 32.14 6.99
C SER A 246 3.83 31.40 8.19
N GLU A 247 3.40 31.74 9.41
CA GLU A 247 3.79 31.08 10.66
C GLU A 247 3.11 29.71 10.85
N SER A 248 2.01 29.40 10.14
CA SER A 248 1.40 28.06 10.17
C SER A 248 2.03 27.06 9.18
N HIS A 249 2.95 27.52 8.34
CA HIS A 249 3.62 26.71 7.33
C HIS A 249 4.94 26.14 7.84
N PHE A 250 5.00 25.74 9.11
CA PHE A 250 6.14 25.03 9.67
C PHE A 250 5.76 23.58 9.98
N CYS A 251 6.79 22.73 10.07
CA CYS A 251 6.67 21.36 10.50
C CYS A 251 7.06 21.28 11.97
N ASP A 252 6.14 20.88 12.84
CA ASP A 252 6.37 20.82 14.29
C ASP A 252 7.37 19.74 14.70
N VAL A 253 7.74 18.84 13.78
CA VAL A 253 8.69 17.76 14.04
C VAL A 253 10.13 18.16 13.73
N CYS A 254 10.38 18.91 12.65
CA CYS A 254 11.74 19.32 12.27
C CYS A 254 11.98 20.82 12.33
N GLU A 255 10.95 21.61 12.66
CA GLU A 255 10.98 23.07 12.76
C GLU A 255 11.36 23.78 11.44
N GLU A 256 11.30 23.06 10.32
CA GLU A 256 11.53 23.61 8.98
C GLU A 256 10.23 24.01 8.29
N ARG A 257 10.32 24.93 7.32
CA ARG A 257 9.17 25.36 6.51
C ARG A 257 8.57 24.20 5.71
N ARG A 258 7.24 24.12 5.70
CA ARG A 258 6.44 23.34 4.77
C ARG A 258 6.11 24.18 3.55
N ASP A 259 5.92 23.50 2.42
CA ASP A 259 5.25 24.08 1.27
C ASP A 259 3.74 23.88 1.45
N PRO A 260 2.92 24.95 1.51
CA PRO A 260 1.47 24.85 1.72
C PRO A 260 0.74 24.16 0.56
N ASN A 261 1.39 24.03 -0.61
CA ASN A 261 0.82 23.36 -1.78
C ASN A 261 1.12 21.85 -1.83
N LEU A 262 1.95 21.35 -0.91
CA LEU A 262 2.29 19.93 -0.83
C LEU A 262 1.53 19.26 0.31
N TRP A 263 1.36 17.95 0.21
CA TRP A 263 0.66 17.19 1.23
C TRP A 263 1.47 17.15 2.53
N PHE A 264 0.75 17.16 3.65
CA PHE A 264 1.28 17.13 5.00
C PHE A 264 0.32 16.38 5.92
N TYR A 265 0.73 16.08 7.15
CA TYR A 265 -0.16 15.52 8.16
C TYR A 265 -0.54 16.60 9.17
N HIS A 266 -1.80 16.60 9.58
CA HIS A 266 -2.32 17.53 10.55
C HIS A 266 -3.18 16.81 11.60
N CYS A 267 -2.99 17.14 12.87
CA CYS A 267 -3.92 16.76 13.94
C CYS A 267 -4.69 18.00 14.39
N ALA A 268 -6.00 18.02 14.18
CA ALA A 268 -6.86 19.13 14.61
C ALA A 268 -6.95 19.26 16.15
N THR A 269 -6.74 18.16 16.89
CA THR A 269 -6.81 18.18 18.36
C THR A 269 -5.54 18.78 18.98
N CYS A 270 -4.36 18.42 18.45
CA CYS A 270 -3.08 18.93 18.92
C CYS A 270 -2.66 20.23 18.21
N ASP A 271 -3.38 20.62 17.15
CA ASP A 271 -2.97 21.65 16.18
C ASP A 271 -1.57 21.41 15.59
N THR A 272 -1.19 20.13 15.46
CA THR A 272 0.16 19.74 15.03
C THR A 272 0.18 19.46 13.54
N SER A 273 1.06 20.13 12.81
CA SER A 273 1.29 20.01 11.38
C SER A 273 2.72 19.56 11.09
N ALA A 274 2.88 18.52 10.28
CA ALA A 274 4.20 17.96 9.99
C ALA A 274 4.32 17.45 8.56
N HIS A 275 5.54 17.52 8.01
CA HIS A 275 5.82 16.95 6.68
C HIS A 275 5.50 15.45 6.67
N VAL A 276 5.02 14.95 5.53
CA VAL A 276 4.77 13.51 5.30
C VAL A 276 5.96 12.65 5.72
N ASN A 277 7.18 13.03 5.36
CA ASN A 277 8.37 12.24 5.69
C ASN A 277 8.74 12.31 7.19
N CYS A 278 8.38 13.39 7.90
CA CYS A 278 8.65 13.53 9.33
C CYS A 278 7.70 12.65 10.16
N VAL A 279 6.44 12.54 9.75
CA VAL A 279 5.44 11.71 10.44
C VAL A 279 5.65 10.22 10.17
N LEU A 280 5.84 9.88 8.90
CA LEU A 280 5.87 8.48 8.46
C LEU A 280 7.25 7.84 8.58
N GLY A 281 8.30 8.66 8.64
CA GLY A 281 9.67 8.22 8.52
C GLY A 281 9.94 7.46 7.21
N LYS A 282 11.06 6.75 7.16
CA LYS A 282 11.49 5.98 5.98
C LYS A 282 11.02 4.52 5.95
N SER A 283 10.41 4.03 7.03
CA SER A 283 10.07 2.62 7.25
C SER A 283 8.63 2.42 7.73
N LEU A 284 7.74 3.21 7.13
CA LEU A 284 6.32 3.37 7.45
C LEU A 284 5.51 2.06 7.65
N PHE A 285 5.87 0.97 6.96
CA PHE A 285 5.11 -0.30 7.02
C PHE A 285 5.82 -1.40 7.81
N LEU A 286 6.67 -1.00 8.76
CA LEU A 286 7.29 -1.90 9.73
C LEU A 286 6.81 -1.55 11.14
N LYS A 287 5.94 -2.41 11.70
CA LYS A 287 5.52 -2.29 13.10
C LYS A 287 6.73 -2.56 14.02
N PRO A 288 7.01 -1.71 15.03
CA PRO A 288 7.98 -2.01 16.08
C PRO A 288 7.66 -3.36 16.76
N GLY A 289 8.68 -4.07 17.21
CA GLY A 289 8.55 -5.41 17.81
C GLY A 289 8.43 -6.54 16.79
N ASN A 290 8.23 -6.25 15.50
CA ASN A 290 8.22 -7.27 14.47
C ASN A 290 9.58 -7.98 14.40
N ILE A 291 9.55 -9.30 14.55
CA ILE A 291 10.70 -10.15 14.26
C ILE A 291 10.76 -10.42 12.76
N ILE A 292 11.93 -10.21 12.17
CA ILE A 292 12.23 -10.34 10.75
C ILE A 292 13.38 -11.33 10.60
N LYS A 293 13.14 -12.39 9.81
CA LYS A 293 14.21 -13.27 9.33
C LYS A 293 14.80 -12.66 8.06
N LEU A 294 16.03 -12.20 8.13
CA LEU A 294 16.76 -11.73 6.96
C LEU A 294 17.27 -12.91 6.13
N ARG A 295 17.67 -12.63 4.89
CA ARG A 295 18.35 -13.64 4.07
C ARG A 295 19.65 -14.04 4.76
N LYS A 296 19.97 -15.34 4.78
CA LYS A 296 21.14 -15.89 5.50
C LYS A 296 22.46 -15.19 5.16
N HIS A 297 22.65 -14.74 3.91
CA HIS A 297 23.87 -14.02 3.49
C HIS A 297 23.98 -12.59 4.03
N ILE A 298 22.87 -12.00 4.48
CA ILE A 298 22.86 -10.66 5.10
C ILE A 298 23.11 -10.81 6.59
N HIS A 299 22.27 -11.61 7.25
CA HIS A 299 22.37 -11.86 8.68
C HIS A 299 21.67 -13.18 9.02
N GLU A 300 22.28 -13.96 9.92
CA GLU A 300 21.82 -15.29 10.27
C GLU A 300 20.71 -15.27 11.33
N HIS A 301 20.78 -14.36 12.29
CA HIS A 301 19.82 -14.27 13.38
C HIS A 301 18.55 -13.50 12.96
N PRO A 302 17.39 -13.81 13.58
CA PRO A 302 16.23 -12.94 13.49
C PRO A 302 16.56 -11.56 14.07
N VAL A 303 16.18 -10.51 13.34
CA VAL A 303 16.30 -9.13 13.79
C VAL A 303 14.93 -8.61 14.20
N THR A 304 14.89 -7.75 15.20
CA THR A 304 13.68 -7.08 15.64
C THR A 304 13.65 -5.67 15.08
N VAL A 305 12.48 -5.24 14.61
CA VAL A 305 12.23 -3.85 14.28
C VAL A 305 12.17 -3.07 15.59
N VAL A 306 13.19 -2.27 15.85
CA VAL A 306 13.29 -1.45 17.06
C VAL A 306 13.14 0.01 16.70
N LYS A 307 12.48 0.75 17.59
CA LYS A 307 12.42 2.21 17.52
C LYS A 307 13.55 2.75 18.38
N LYS A 308 14.49 3.46 17.77
CA LYS A 308 15.61 4.11 18.46
C LYS A 308 15.22 5.55 18.78
N ILE A 309 15.42 5.94 20.03
CA ILE A 309 15.07 7.27 20.56
C ILE A 309 16.33 8.14 20.71
N TYR A 310 17.52 7.55 20.72
CA TYR A 310 18.79 8.24 21.01
C TYR A 310 19.87 7.95 19.95
N TYR A 311 20.77 8.93 19.74
CA TYR A 311 21.85 8.97 18.74
C TYR A 311 22.97 7.92 18.91
N HIS A 312 22.82 6.93 19.77
CA HIS A 312 23.96 6.17 20.29
C HIS A 312 24.39 4.97 19.43
N LEU A 313 23.64 4.62 18.37
CA LEU A 313 23.94 3.43 17.56
C LEU A 313 23.90 3.76 16.07
N ASN A 314 25.06 3.62 15.44
CA ASN A 314 25.24 3.81 14.00
C ASN A 314 24.87 2.55 13.25
N CYS A 315 24.27 2.72 12.08
CA CYS A 315 24.03 1.64 11.14
C CYS A 315 25.36 1.02 10.71
N GLY A 316 25.52 -0.28 10.91
CA GLY A 316 26.73 -1.02 10.57
C GLY A 316 27.09 -1.02 9.08
N LYS A 317 26.16 -0.66 8.19
CA LYS A 317 26.41 -0.58 6.74
C LYS A 317 26.76 0.83 6.25
N CYS A 318 26.04 1.86 6.69
CA CYS A 318 26.23 3.23 6.18
C CYS A 318 26.94 4.18 7.17
N GLY A 319 27.18 3.74 8.40
CA GLY A 319 27.86 4.52 9.45
C GLY A 319 27.03 5.67 10.03
N LYS A 320 25.82 5.93 9.52
CA LYS A 320 24.95 7.02 10.01
C LYS A 320 24.12 6.58 11.22
N PRO A 321 23.77 7.50 12.14
CA PRO A 321 22.90 7.19 13.27
C PRO A 321 21.54 6.61 12.85
N CYS A 322 21.03 5.66 13.61
CA CYS A 322 19.65 5.18 13.48
C CYS A 322 18.71 6.05 14.34
N LEU A 323 18.03 7.03 13.72
CA LEU A 323 17.20 8.02 14.42
C LEU A 323 15.70 7.68 14.54
N ASP A 324 15.27 6.58 13.92
CA ASP A 324 13.88 6.11 13.96
C ASP A 324 13.84 4.58 14.04
N LEU A 325 13.36 3.91 12.99
CA LEU A 325 13.30 2.45 12.91
C LEU A 325 14.64 1.87 12.46
N ALA A 326 15.14 0.90 13.23
CA ALA A 326 16.31 0.11 12.91
C ALA A 326 15.98 -1.38 13.00
N LEU A 327 16.76 -2.18 12.31
CA LEU A 327 16.75 -3.63 12.45
C LEU A 327 17.89 -4.01 13.36
N GLU A 328 17.55 -4.56 14.53
CA GLU A 328 18.51 -4.90 15.58
C GLU A 328 18.44 -6.39 15.89
N CYS A 329 19.60 -7.06 15.91
CA CYS A 329 19.70 -8.40 16.43
C CYS A 329 19.90 -8.37 17.95
N SER A 330 19.13 -9.15 18.71
CA SER A 330 19.35 -9.29 20.16
C SER A 330 20.55 -10.14 20.52
N GLY A 331 20.96 -11.06 19.63
CA GLY A 331 22.09 -11.98 19.85
C GLY A 331 23.47 -11.45 19.44
N CYS A 332 23.57 -10.27 18.80
CA CYS A 332 24.85 -9.70 18.39
C CYS A 332 24.71 -8.19 18.12
N ASN A 333 25.83 -7.48 17.91
CA ASN A 333 25.83 -6.02 17.67
C ASN A 333 25.39 -5.62 16.24
N PHE A 334 24.51 -6.39 15.61
CA PHE A 334 24.00 -6.09 14.27
C PHE A 334 22.86 -5.08 14.35
N ILE A 335 23.10 -3.87 13.83
CA ILE A 335 22.11 -2.80 13.72
C ILE A 335 22.23 -2.15 12.35
N VAL A 336 21.14 -2.11 11.59
CA VAL A 336 21.11 -1.48 10.26
C VAL A 336 19.81 -0.74 10.01
N HIS A 337 19.85 0.28 9.16
CA HIS A 337 18.62 0.82 8.55
C HIS A 337 17.99 -0.23 7.63
N ALA A 338 16.67 -0.31 7.58
CA ALA A 338 15.98 -1.19 6.63
C ALA A 338 16.38 -0.89 5.17
N GLU A 339 16.59 0.38 4.84
CA GLU A 339 17.02 0.81 3.49
C GLU A 339 18.43 0.34 3.13
N CYS A 340 19.27 0.12 4.12
CA CYS A 340 20.62 -0.39 3.94
C CYS A 340 20.62 -1.88 3.58
N LEU A 341 19.49 -2.58 3.56
CA LEU A 341 19.44 -3.98 3.14
C LEU A 341 19.45 -4.18 1.61
N GLN A 342 19.54 -3.10 0.83
CA GLN A 342 19.63 -3.15 -0.64
C GLN A 342 20.95 -3.70 -1.15
#